data_AF-A0A0A2CUQ7-F1
#
_entry.id   AF-A0A0A2CUQ7-F1
#
_cell.length_a   1.000
_cell.length_b   1.000
_cell.length_c   1.000
_cell.angle_alpha   90.00
_cell.angle_beta   90.00
_cell.angle_gamma   90.00
#
_symmetry.space_group_name_H-M   'P 1'
#
loop_
_entity.id
_entity.type
_entity.pdbx_description
1 polymer ?
#
loop_
_entity_poly.entity_id
_entity_poly.type
_entity_poly.pdbx_seq_one_letter_code
_entity_poly.pdbx_strand_id
1 'polypeptide(L)'
;MTFDQLPGEPAEVFEQLLIHRDLGPGRLFRQTAELVGCSESTLRRRSDEWQWKKRLDSYDTALLDQINSDGHSQALKRHEQQLKEFRDKQLNRAQRVGELADELMALLKQSLEQQMDEGVMLRSREIPSVLSAACKSLEGAMNIEATALGVSELLDDLSK
;
A
#
# COMPACT_ATOMS: atom_id res chain seq x y z
N MET A 1 -16.95 -5.22 -20.22
CA MET A 1 -17.05 -6.09 -21.40
C MET A 1 -18.46 -6.63 -21.51
N THR A 2 -19.10 -6.51 -22.67
CA THR A 2 -20.42 -7.11 -22.91
C THR A 2 -20.20 -8.54 -23.41
N PHE A 3 -20.79 -9.52 -22.71
CA PHE A 3 -20.67 -10.93 -23.04
C PHE A 3 -21.98 -11.36 -23.70
N ASP A 4 -22.04 -11.20 -25.02
CA ASP A 4 -23.30 -11.23 -25.78
C ASP A 4 -23.56 -12.59 -26.45
N GLN A 5 -24.84 -12.87 -26.69
CA GLN A 5 -25.32 -14.02 -27.45
C GLN A 5 -24.93 -13.90 -28.92
N LEU A 6 -24.48 -15.00 -29.54
CA LEU A 6 -24.13 -15.01 -30.95
C LEU A 6 -25.40 -15.04 -31.85
N PRO A 7 -25.34 -14.47 -33.07
CA PRO A 7 -26.44 -14.58 -34.03
C PRO A 7 -26.75 -16.05 -34.33
N GLY A 8 -28.01 -16.47 -34.10
CA GLY A 8 -28.46 -17.84 -34.31
C GLY A 8 -28.18 -18.80 -33.15
N GLU A 9 -27.48 -18.38 -32.10
CA GLU A 9 -27.29 -19.17 -30.89
C GLU A 9 -28.65 -19.35 -30.19
N PRO A 10 -29.09 -20.59 -29.89
CA PRO A 10 -30.32 -20.77 -29.13
C PRO A 10 -30.18 -20.15 -27.73
N ALA A 11 -31.25 -19.49 -27.24
CA ALA A 11 -31.23 -18.83 -25.93
C ALA A 11 -30.84 -19.78 -24.79
N GLU A 12 -31.36 -21.02 -24.81
CA GLU A 12 -30.99 -22.06 -23.84
C GLU A 12 -29.48 -22.35 -23.83
N VAL A 13 -28.84 -22.38 -25.01
CA VAL A 13 -27.40 -22.63 -25.11
C VAL A 13 -26.62 -21.45 -24.54
N PHE A 14 -27.06 -20.23 -24.82
CA PHE A 14 -26.43 -19.03 -24.27
C PHE A 14 -26.60 -18.93 -22.75
N GLU A 15 -27.77 -19.27 -22.20
CA GLU A 15 -27.99 -19.34 -20.75
C GLU A 15 -27.05 -20.34 -20.08
N GLN A 16 -26.86 -21.52 -20.67
CA GLN A 16 -25.91 -22.51 -20.16
C GLN A 16 -24.46 -22.02 -20.20
N LEU A 17 -24.09 -21.25 -21.23
CA LEU A 17 -22.79 -20.59 -21.29
C LEU A 17 -22.62 -19.58 -20.14
N LEU A 18 -23.64 -18.78 -19.84
CA LEU A 18 -23.59 -17.83 -18.72
C LEU A 18 -23.40 -18.57 -17.38
N ILE A 19 -24.15 -19.66 -17.16
CA ILE A 19 -23.98 -20.50 -15.97
C ILE A 19 -22.56 -21.09 -15.91
N HIS A 20 -22.03 -21.56 -17.04
CA HIS A 20 -20.67 -22.09 -17.12
C HIS A 20 -19.61 -21.02 -16.83
N ARG A 21 -19.78 -19.80 -17.36
CA ARG A 21 -18.91 -18.64 -17.13
C ARG A 21 -18.87 -18.27 -15.65
N ASP A 22 -20.02 -18.25 -14.99
CA ASP A 22 -20.15 -17.79 -13.60
C ASP A 22 -19.53 -18.74 -12.58
N LEU A 23 -19.18 -19.97 -12.98
CA LEU A 23 -18.33 -20.88 -12.19
C LEU A 23 -16.85 -20.44 -12.15
N GLY A 24 -16.45 -19.48 -12.98
CA GLY A 24 -15.13 -18.86 -12.97
C GLY A 24 -14.01 -19.68 -13.64
N PRO A 25 -12.75 -19.22 -13.54
CA PRO A 25 -11.59 -19.92 -14.08
C PRO A 25 -11.40 -21.29 -13.44
N GLY A 26 -11.18 -22.33 -14.26
CA GLY A 26 -11.07 -23.72 -13.79
C GLY A 26 -12.39 -24.50 -13.75
N ARG A 27 -13.49 -23.88 -14.17
CA ARG A 27 -14.81 -24.50 -14.40
C ARG A 27 -14.73 -25.83 -15.16
N LEU A 28 -15.54 -26.79 -14.72
CA LEU A 28 -15.65 -28.11 -15.33
C LEU A 28 -17.03 -28.31 -15.95
N PHE A 29 -17.10 -28.88 -17.15
CA PHE A 29 -18.38 -29.18 -17.81
C PHE A 29 -19.29 -30.08 -16.98
N ARG A 30 -18.72 -30.99 -16.17
CA ARG A 30 -19.48 -31.82 -15.25
C ARG A 30 -20.32 -31.01 -14.25
N GLN A 31 -19.75 -29.96 -13.66
CA GLN A 31 -20.46 -29.11 -12.70
C GLN A 31 -21.60 -28.35 -13.37
N THR A 32 -21.36 -27.82 -14.57
CA THR A 32 -22.41 -27.16 -15.35
C THR A 32 -23.50 -28.14 -15.74
N ALA A 33 -23.16 -29.36 -16.19
CA ALA A 33 -24.10 -30.41 -16.55
C ALA A 33 -25.05 -30.75 -15.40
N GLU A 34 -24.51 -30.87 -14.18
CA GLU A 34 -25.30 -31.08 -12.95
C GLU A 34 -26.27 -29.91 -12.68
N LEU A 35 -25.83 -28.66 -12.91
CA LEU A 35 -26.67 -27.47 -12.69
C LEU A 35 -27.78 -27.30 -13.73
N VAL A 36 -27.51 -27.61 -15.00
CA VAL A 36 -28.44 -27.36 -16.10
C VAL A 36 -29.28 -28.59 -16.46
N GLY A 37 -29.04 -29.73 -15.82
CA GLY A 37 -29.80 -30.96 -16.01
C GLY A 37 -29.56 -31.64 -17.36
N CYS A 38 -28.39 -31.49 -17.96
CA CYS A 38 -28.03 -32.13 -19.24
C CYS A 38 -26.71 -32.91 -19.13
N SER A 39 -26.35 -33.67 -20.17
CA SER A 39 -25.12 -34.46 -20.14
C SER A 39 -23.88 -33.61 -20.46
N GLU A 40 -22.74 -34.00 -19.88
CA GLU A 40 -21.45 -33.36 -20.17
C GLU A 40 -21.11 -33.41 -21.68
N SER A 41 -21.48 -34.49 -22.36
CA SER A 41 -21.26 -34.63 -23.81
C SER A 41 -22.10 -33.64 -24.62
N THR A 42 -23.34 -33.35 -24.20
CA THR A 42 -24.17 -32.30 -24.82
C THR A 42 -23.54 -30.92 -24.64
N LEU A 43 -23.03 -30.61 -23.45
CA LEU A 43 -22.35 -29.33 -23.20
C LEU A 43 -21.06 -29.20 -24.01
N ARG A 44 -20.25 -30.26 -24.12
CA ARG A 44 -19.04 -30.24 -24.95
C ARG A 44 -19.35 -29.97 -26.42
N ARG A 45 -20.35 -30.66 -26.97
CA ARG A 45 -20.82 -30.41 -28.34
C ARG A 45 -21.28 -28.96 -28.54
N ARG A 46 -22.10 -28.44 -27.63
CA ARG A 46 -22.58 -27.04 -27.66
C ARG A 46 -21.42 -26.05 -27.52
N SER A 47 -20.46 -26.35 -26.65
CA SER A 47 -19.25 -25.55 -26.46
C SER A 47 -18.43 -25.44 -27.74
N ASP A 48 -18.24 -26.55 -28.45
CA ASP A 48 -17.49 -26.56 -29.70
C ASP A 48 -18.25 -25.82 -30.81
N GLU A 49 -19.56 -26.08 -30.93
CA GLU A 49 -20.45 -25.46 -31.92
C GLU A 49 -20.53 -23.93 -31.77
N TRP A 50 -20.62 -23.43 -30.53
CA TRP A 50 -20.81 -22.01 -30.22
C TRP A 50 -19.56 -21.33 -29.66
N GLN A 51 -18.40 -21.95 -29.85
CA GLN A 51 -17.08 -21.41 -29.55
C GLN A 51 -16.92 -20.90 -28.11
N TRP A 52 -17.48 -21.62 -27.14
CA TRP A 52 -17.50 -21.20 -25.74
C TRP A 52 -16.09 -20.96 -25.21
N LYS A 53 -15.15 -21.85 -25.52
CA LYS A 53 -13.75 -21.71 -25.09
C LYS A 53 -13.16 -20.36 -25.46
N LYS A 54 -13.25 -19.95 -26.73
CA LYS A 54 -12.68 -18.67 -27.21
C LYS A 54 -13.33 -17.46 -26.51
N ARG A 55 -14.65 -17.50 -26.32
CA ARG A 55 -15.42 -16.43 -25.67
C ARG A 55 -15.03 -16.30 -24.21
N LEU A 56 -14.95 -17.44 -23.52
CA LEU A 56 -14.60 -17.49 -22.11
C LEU A 56 -13.14 -17.16 -21.86
N ASP A 57 -12.21 -17.60 -22.72
CA ASP A 57 -10.79 -17.24 -22.61
C ASP A 57 -10.61 -15.71 -22.70
N SER A 58 -11.34 -15.06 -23.62
CA SER A 58 -11.31 -13.59 -23.75
C SER A 58 -11.89 -12.89 -22.52
N TYR A 59 -12.99 -13.42 -21.98
CA TYR A 59 -13.63 -12.90 -20.76
C TYR A 59 -12.75 -13.08 -19.52
N ASP A 60 -12.20 -14.29 -19.32
CA ASP A 60 -11.35 -14.63 -18.19
C ASP A 60 -10.05 -13.82 -18.21
N THR A 61 -9.45 -13.61 -19.39
CA THR A 61 -8.25 -12.78 -19.53
C THR A 61 -8.54 -11.36 -19.05
N ALA A 62 -9.63 -10.75 -19.53
CA ALA A 62 -10.00 -9.41 -19.11
C ALA A 62 -10.39 -9.31 -17.63
N LEU A 63 -11.04 -10.34 -17.10
CA LEU A 63 -11.39 -10.42 -15.68
C LEU A 63 -10.12 -10.53 -14.82
N LEU A 64 -9.16 -11.36 -15.20
CA LEU A 64 -7.87 -11.49 -14.51
C LEU A 64 -7.06 -10.20 -14.60
N ASP A 65 -7.03 -9.55 -15.75
CA ASP A 65 -6.39 -8.25 -15.93
C ASP A 65 -7.01 -7.19 -15.01
N GLN A 66 -8.35 -7.17 -14.89
CA GLN A 66 -9.05 -6.27 -13.98
C GLN A 66 -8.75 -6.58 -12.51
N ILE A 67 -8.77 -7.85 -12.10
CA ILE A 67 -8.42 -8.26 -10.73
C ILE A 67 -6.98 -7.87 -10.40
N ASN A 68 -6.06 -8.07 -11.35
CA ASN A 68 -4.66 -7.70 -11.20
C ASN A 68 -4.48 -6.18 -11.13
N SER A 69 -5.17 -5.41 -11.97
CA SER A 69 -5.08 -3.95 -11.94
C SER A 69 -5.69 -3.37 -10.66
N ASP A 70 -6.83 -3.89 -10.21
CA ASP A 70 -7.47 -3.48 -8.97
C ASP A 70 -6.62 -3.87 -7.75
N GLY A 71 -6.03 -5.07 -7.77
CA GLY A 71 -5.09 -5.53 -6.75
C GLY A 71 -3.83 -4.67 -6.70
N HIS A 72 -3.27 -4.33 -7.86
CA HIS A 72 -2.12 -3.44 -7.98
C HIS A 72 -2.46 -2.02 -7.48
N SER A 73 -3.61 -1.48 -7.88
CA SER A 73 -4.10 -0.17 -7.42
C SER A 73 -4.30 -0.14 -5.90
N GLN A 74 -4.89 -1.18 -5.31
CA GLN A 74 -5.02 -1.28 -3.86
C GLN A 74 -3.65 -1.39 -3.16
N ALA A 75 -2.72 -2.16 -3.72
CA ALA A 75 -1.37 -2.28 -3.16
C ALA A 75 -0.63 -0.94 -3.18
N LEU A 76 -0.72 -0.19 -4.29
CA LEU A 76 -0.16 1.16 -4.40
C LEU A 76 -0.76 2.11 -3.37
N LYS A 77 -2.10 2.17 -3.26
CA LYS A 77 -2.78 3.00 -2.25
C LYS A 77 -2.36 2.67 -0.81
N ARG A 78 -2.21 1.38 -0.50
CA ARG A 78 -1.72 0.94 0.82
C ARG A 78 -0.28 1.39 1.05
N HIS A 79 0.57 1.25 0.04
CA HIS A 79 1.97 1.67 0.13
C HIS A 79 2.11 3.18 0.32
N GLU A 80 1.35 3.99 -0.43
CA GLU A 80 1.27 5.44 -0.24
C GLU A 80 0.83 5.82 1.19
N GLN A 81 -0.18 5.13 1.72
CA GLN A 81 -0.65 5.37 3.08
C GLN A 81 0.44 5.05 4.12
N GLN A 82 1.17 3.93 3.93
CA GLN A 82 2.28 3.56 4.80
C GLN A 82 3.41 4.60 4.77
N LEU A 83 3.74 5.15 3.59
CA LEU A 83 4.73 6.20 3.44
C LEU A 83 4.32 7.49 4.16
N LYS A 84 3.05 7.90 4.05
CA LYS A 84 2.49 9.06 4.78
C LYS A 84 2.61 8.87 6.29
N GLU A 85 2.18 7.72 6.80
CA GLU A 85 2.29 7.40 8.23
C GLU A 85 3.73 7.36 8.72
N PHE A 86 4.64 6.82 7.91
CA PHE A 86 6.06 6.79 8.22
C PHE A 86 6.62 8.21 8.32
N ARG A 87 6.36 9.07 7.33
CA ARG A 87 6.76 10.49 7.33
C ARG A 87 6.26 11.20 8.59
N ASP A 88 4.97 11.07 8.90
CA ASP A 88 4.37 11.77 10.04
C ASP A 88 4.96 11.32 11.39
N LYS A 89 5.32 10.03 11.49
CA LYS A 89 6.06 9.49 12.65
C LYS A 89 7.49 10.03 12.73
N GLN A 90 8.19 10.16 11.61
CA GLN A 90 9.54 10.75 11.60
C GLN A 90 9.49 12.22 12.02
N LEU A 91 8.57 13.02 11.47
CA LEU A 91 8.40 14.42 11.86
C LEU A 91 8.11 14.58 13.36
N ASN A 92 7.15 13.80 13.89
CA ASN A 92 6.88 13.78 15.33
C ASN A 92 8.11 13.41 16.16
N ARG A 93 8.92 12.45 15.69
CA ARG A 93 10.13 12.03 16.38
C ARG A 93 11.18 13.13 16.36
N ALA A 94 11.42 13.77 15.22
CA ALA A 94 12.35 14.87 15.10
C ALA A 94 11.97 16.02 16.04
N GLN A 95 10.69 16.41 16.02
CA GLN A 95 10.17 17.45 16.90
C GLN A 95 10.44 17.14 18.38
N ARG A 96 10.09 15.94 18.85
CA ARG A 96 10.33 15.54 20.25
C ARG A 96 11.81 15.53 20.62
N VAL A 97 12.68 15.09 19.72
CA VAL A 97 14.12 15.09 19.96
C VAL A 97 14.67 16.52 20.00
N GLY A 98 14.18 17.40 19.14
CA GLY A 98 14.49 18.82 19.15
C GLY A 98 14.07 19.50 20.44
N GLU A 99 12.82 19.32 20.86
CA GLU A 99 12.27 19.85 22.12
C GLU A 99 13.10 19.41 23.34
N LEU A 100 13.44 18.12 23.44
CA LEU A 100 14.28 17.61 24.53
C LEU A 100 15.71 18.18 24.49
N ALA A 101 16.28 18.38 23.31
CA ALA A 101 17.60 18.98 23.16
C ALA A 101 17.59 20.46 23.59
N ASP A 102 16.54 21.20 23.23
CA ASP A 102 16.33 22.59 23.65
C ASP A 102 16.15 22.70 25.17
N GLU A 103 15.36 21.81 25.78
CA GLU A 103 15.20 21.74 27.24
C GLU A 103 16.54 21.47 27.94
N LEU A 104 17.35 20.52 27.44
CA LEU A 104 18.69 20.23 27.97
C LEU A 104 19.62 21.44 27.87
N MET A 105 19.59 22.17 26.75
CA MET A 105 20.37 23.39 26.59
C MET A 105 19.90 24.51 27.53
N ALA A 106 18.59 24.65 27.74
CA ALA A 106 18.05 25.64 28.67
C ALA A 106 18.47 25.35 30.12
N LEU A 107 18.43 24.09 30.55
CA LEU A 107 18.91 23.65 31.87
C LEU A 107 20.41 23.90 32.05
N LEU A 108 21.21 23.60 31.03
CA LEU A 108 22.64 23.91 31.04
C LEU A 108 22.90 25.40 31.19
N LYS A 109 22.18 26.22 30.43
CA LYS A 109 22.29 27.68 30.49
C LYS A 109 21.96 28.20 31.89
N GLN A 110 20.85 27.77 32.47
CA GLN A 110 20.44 28.18 33.81
C GLN A 110 21.46 27.76 34.87
N SER A 111 21.99 26.53 34.79
CA SER A 111 23.02 26.06 35.71
C SER A 111 24.32 26.84 35.59
N LEU A 112 24.70 27.26 34.37
CA LEU A 112 25.87 28.09 34.12
C LEU A 112 25.72 29.49 34.73
N GLU A 113 24.56 30.12 34.50
CA GLU A 113 24.24 31.44 35.04
C GLU A 113 24.29 31.44 36.58
N GLN A 114 23.69 30.43 37.21
CA GLN A 114 23.72 30.31 38.67
C GLN A 114 25.13 30.12 39.24
N GLN A 115 25.97 29.30 38.58
CA GLN A 115 27.37 29.11 39.02
C GLN A 115 28.21 30.38 38.89
N MET A 116 27.93 31.19 37.86
CA MET A 116 28.57 32.49 37.68
C MET A 116 28.15 33.49 38.77
N ASP A 117 26.86 33.54 39.10
CA ASP A 117 26.32 34.42 40.15
C ASP A 117 26.84 34.06 41.55
N GLU A 118 27.05 32.77 41.83
CA GLU A 118 27.62 32.27 43.08
C GLU A 118 29.16 32.49 43.18
N GLY A 119 29.80 33.05 42.14
CA GLY A 119 31.24 33.29 42.08
C GLY A 119 32.08 32.01 42.06
N VAL A 120 31.46 30.87 41.75
CA VAL A 120 32.12 29.57 41.70
C VAL A 120 32.86 29.45 40.37
N MET A 121 34.16 29.12 40.41
CA MET A 121 34.89 28.77 39.20
C MET A 121 34.27 27.52 38.57
N LEU A 122 33.82 27.61 37.32
CA LEU A 122 33.25 26.51 36.54
C LEU A 122 34.12 25.25 36.60
N ARG A 123 33.79 24.31 37.48
CA ARG A 123 34.35 22.95 37.50
C ARG A 123 33.31 21.96 37.01
N SER A 124 32.77 22.20 35.83
CA SER A 124 31.70 21.35 35.33
C SER A 124 32.22 20.37 34.30
N ARG A 125 32.70 19.22 34.80
CA ARG A 125 33.21 18.11 33.97
C ARG A 125 32.13 17.53 33.05
N GLU A 126 30.86 17.81 33.36
CA GLU A 126 29.68 17.26 32.68
C GLU A 126 29.10 18.19 31.61
N ILE A 127 29.44 19.49 31.61
CA ILE A 127 28.94 20.45 30.61
C ILE A 127 29.31 20.06 29.17
N PRO A 128 30.58 19.69 28.87
CA PRO A 128 30.93 19.27 27.51
C PRO A 128 30.14 18.03 27.05
N SER A 129 29.86 17.09 27.97
CA SER A 129 29.09 15.89 27.63
C SER A 129 27.62 16.18 27.38
N VAL A 130 26.97 17.01 28.21
CA VAL A 130 25.55 17.35 28.04
C VAL A 130 25.37 18.23 26.79
N LEU A 131 26.26 19.20 26.56
CA LEU A 131 26.24 20.02 25.35
C LEU A 131 26.46 19.16 24.10
N SER A 132 27.42 18.23 24.12
CA SER A 132 27.65 17.30 23.01
C SER A 132 26.44 16.38 22.76
N ALA A 133 25.76 15.92 23.82
CA ALA A 133 24.55 15.11 23.70
C ALA A 133 23.39 15.91 23.09
N ALA A 134 23.22 17.18 23.49
CA ALA A 134 22.21 18.07 22.92
C ALA A 134 22.48 18.35 21.43
N CYS A 135 23.71 18.73 21.06
CA CYS A 135 24.08 18.96 19.66
C CYS A 135 23.87 17.72 18.79
N LYS A 136 24.28 16.53 19.27
CA LYS A 136 24.06 15.27 18.55
C LYS A 136 22.58 14.93 18.41
N SER A 137 21.77 15.27 19.41
CA SER A 137 20.32 15.07 19.36
C SER A 137 19.68 15.98 18.31
N LEU A 138 20.10 17.25 18.23
CA LEU A 138 19.66 18.19 17.19
C LEU A 138 20.07 17.72 15.79
N GLU A 139 21.33 17.32 15.59
CA GLU A 139 21.79 16.74 14.31
C GLU A 139 20.97 15.50 13.95
N GLY A 140 20.67 14.66 14.94
CA GLY A 140 19.78 13.50 14.78
C GLY A 140 18.37 13.89 14.35
N ALA A 141 17.79 14.93 14.96
CA ALA A 141 16.48 15.46 14.59
C ALA A 141 16.47 15.98 13.14
N MET A 142 17.48 16.76 12.75
CA MET A 142 17.63 17.26 11.38
C MET A 142 17.74 16.13 10.35
N ASN A 143 18.49 15.07 10.65
CA ASN A 143 18.60 13.90 9.77
C ASN A 143 17.26 13.15 9.63
N ILE A 144 16.48 13.08 10.71
CA ILE A 144 15.14 12.50 10.69
C ILE A 144 14.19 13.35 9.84
N GLU A 145 14.25 14.69 9.95
CA GLU A 145 13.48 15.60 9.10
C GLU A 145 13.87 15.48 7.62
N ALA A 146 15.17 15.41 7.31
CA ALA A 146 15.63 15.19 5.95
C ALA A 146 15.09 13.87 5.36
N THR A 147 15.00 12.82 6.17
CA THR A 147 14.36 11.56 5.77
C THR A 147 12.86 11.75 5.49
N ALA A 148 12.15 12.51 6.33
CA ALA A 148 10.74 12.80 6.13
C ALA A 148 10.48 13.66 4.87
N LEU A 149 11.38 14.60 4.56
CA LEU A 149 11.34 15.40 3.34
C LEU A 149 11.53 14.52 2.09
N GLY A 150 12.53 13.63 2.09
CA GLY A 150 12.73 12.69 0.98
C GLY A 150 11.53 11.77 0.76
N VAL A 151 10.84 11.35 1.82
CA VAL A 151 9.58 10.59 1.69
C VAL A 151 8.45 11.45 1.11
N SER A 152 8.43 12.75 1.40
CA SER A 152 7.44 13.68 0.85
C SER A 152 7.65 13.88 -0.65
N GLU A 153 8.89 14.08 -1.09
CA GLU A 153 9.23 14.17 -2.50
C GLU A 153 8.84 12.89 -3.26
N LEU A 154 9.11 11.72 -2.68
CA LEU A 154 8.73 10.44 -3.27
C LEU A 154 7.21 10.27 -3.37
N LEU A 155 6.45 10.76 -2.38
CA LEU A 155 4.98 10.77 -2.44
C LEU A 155 4.43 11.71 -3.50
N ASP A 156 5.05 12.88 -3.68
CA ASP A 156 4.66 13.86 -4.70
C ASP A 156 4.92 13.30 -6.11
N ASP A 157 6.00 12.56 -6.31
CA ASP A 157 6.31 11.91 -7.59
C ASP A 157 5.39 10.72 -7.90
N LEU A 158 4.93 9.98 -6.88
CA LEU A 158 3.92 8.93 -7.05
C LEU A 158 2.52 9.48 -7.37
N SER A 159 2.27 10.76 -7.08
CA SER A 159 0.97 11.42 -7.26
C SER A 159 0.80 12.12 -8.62
N LYS A 160 1.85 12.14 -9.45
CA LYS A 160 1.87 12.73 -10.81
C LYS A 160 1.51 11.69 -11.87
#